data_AF-A0A345XSP0-F1
#
_entry.id   AF-A0A345XSP0-F1
#
_cell.length_a   1.000
_cell.length_b   1.000
_cell.length_c   1.000
_cell.angle_alpha   90.00
_cell.angle_beta   90.00
_cell.angle_gamma   90.00
#
_symmetry.space_group_name_H-M   'P 1'
#
loop_
_entity.id
_entity.type
_entity.pdbx_description
1 polymer ?
#
loop_
_entity_poly.entity_id
_entity_poly.type
_entity_poly.pdbx_seq_one_letter_code
_entity_poly.pdbx_strand_id
1 'polypeptide(L)'
;MEAVRNALEARPWRPEDGPAPRVWLYPYGRRPALRIRVAGRWRHCLVHARQDYPDGRTAYQVEIALSASSDGIVGTYIRTYWWPAAMRPTADSRPDTGQAARGR
;
A
#
# COMPACT_ATOMS: atom_id res chain seq x y z
N MET A 1 -15.20 15.49 17.19
CA MET A 1 -15.34 14.70 15.95
C MET A 1 -13.98 14.09 15.64
N GLU A 2 -13.81 12.79 15.81
CA GLU A 2 -12.54 12.11 15.53
C GLU A 2 -12.30 12.14 14.01
N ALA A 3 -11.31 12.91 13.56
CA ALA A 3 -10.96 12.98 12.14
C ALA A 3 -10.52 11.59 11.69
N VAL A 4 -11.36 10.89 10.92
CA VAL A 4 -11.06 9.50 10.63
C VAL A 4 -9.89 9.40 9.65
N ARG A 5 -8.79 8.81 10.12
CA ARG A 5 -7.48 8.82 9.45
C ARG A 5 -7.52 8.09 8.10
N ASN A 6 -7.10 8.77 7.04
CA ASN A 6 -6.84 8.16 5.72
C ASN A 6 -5.45 7.47 5.70
N ALA A 7 -5.25 6.59 4.72
CA ALA A 7 -3.95 6.02 4.44
C ALA A 7 -2.95 7.12 4.09
N LEU A 8 -1.72 6.98 4.56
CA LEU A 8 -0.66 7.95 4.31
C LEU A 8 0.11 7.53 3.05
N GLU A 9 0.10 8.38 2.04
CA GLU A 9 0.83 8.15 0.80
C GLU A 9 2.35 8.19 1.07
N ALA A 10 3.05 7.18 0.59
CA ALA A 10 4.50 7.11 0.58
C ALA A 10 5.01 7.75 -0.70
N ARG A 11 5.80 8.82 -0.56
CA ARG A 11 6.52 9.38 -1.70
C ARG A 11 7.47 8.33 -2.30
N PRO A 12 7.77 8.41 -3.60
CA PRO A 12 8.83 7.59 -4.20
C PRO A 12 10.14 7.75 -3.43
N TRP A 13 10.83 6.63 -3.18
CA TRP A 13 12.18 6.64 -2.62
C TRP A 13 13.13 7.39 -3.55
N ARG A 14 14.10 8.08 -2.97
CA ARG A 14 15.22 8.70 -3.67
C ARG A 14 16.54 8.40 -2.96
N PRO A 15 17.68 8.45 -3.67
CA PRO A 15 18.99 8.17 -3.07
C PRO A 15 19.33 9.00 -1.83
N GLU A 16 18.83 10.24 -1.73
CA GLU A 16 19.00 11.11 -0.56
C GLU A 16 18.30 10.60 0.72
N ASP A 17 17.38 9.63 0.61
CA ASP A 17 16.62 9.08 1.73
C ASP A 17 17.38 7.98 2.48
N GLY A 18 18.57 7.63 2.01
CA GLY A 18 19.36 6.50 2.51
C GLY A 18 19.19 5.25 1.64
N PRO A 19 19.51 4.05 2.17
CA PRO A 19 19.54 2.84 1.36
C PRO A 19 18.19 2.52 0.72
N ALA A 20 18.23 2.00 -0.50
CA ALA A 20 17.04 1.64 -1.25
C ALA A 20 16.20 0.58 -0.53
N PRO A 21 14.86 0.68 -0.57
CA PRO A 21 14.00 -0.35 -0.02
C PRO A 21 14.14 -1.65 -0.83
N ARG A 22 13.98 -2.78 -0.14
CA ARG A 22 13.81 -4.07 -0.82
C ARG A 22 12.42 -4.10 -1.45
N VAL A 23 12.35 -4.35 -2.75
CA VAL A 23 11.08 -4.37 -3.48
C VAL A 23 10.70 -5.80 -3.85
N TRP A 24 9.49 -6.20 -3.49
CA TRP A 24 8.86 -7.46 -3.87
C TRP A 24 7.72 -7.19 -4.84
N LEU A 25 7.83 -7.69 -6.07
CA LEU A 25 6.78 -7.59 -7.06
C LEU A 25 5.85 -8.80 -6.99
N TYR A 26 4.53 -8.56 -7.01
CA TYR A 26 3.55 -9.62 -7.11
C TYR A 26 3.21 -9.87 -8.59
N PRO A 27 3.35 -11.12 -9.08
CA PRO A 27 3.04 -11.43 -10.46
C PRO A 27 1.55 -11.22 -10.76
N TYR A 28 1.25 -10.95 -12.04
CA TYR A 28 -0.12 -10.80 -12.50
C TYR A 28 -0.95 -12.06 -12.19
N GLY A 29 -2.20 -11.89 -11.72
CA GLY A 29 -3.07 -13.00 -11.31
C GLY A 29 -2.77 -13.63 -9.93
N ARG A 30 -1.72 -13.19 -9.24
CA ARG A 30 -1.36 -13.61 -7.86
C ARG A 30 -1.20 -12.41 -6.91
N ARG A 31 -1.79 -11.27 -7.29
CA ARG A 31 -1.71 -10.03 -6.51
C ARG A 31 -2.61 -10.12 -5.29
N PRO A 32 -2.07 -9.96 -4.07
CA PRO A 32 -2.92 -9.86 -2.90
C PRO A 32 -3.76 -8.57 -2.99
N ALA A 33 -4.90 -8.59 -2.33
CA ALA A 33 -5.81 -7.46 -2.24
C ALA A 33 -5.75 -6.83 -0.84
N LEU A 34 -5.88 -5.50 -0.81
CA LEU A 34 -5.98 -4.71 0.41
C LEU A 34 -7.23 -3.83 0.35
N ARG A 35 -7.66 -3.38 1.54
CA ARG A 35 -8.57 -2.26 1.69
C ARG A 35 -7.80 -1.08 2.26
N ILE A 36 -7.84 0.05 1.57
CA ILE A 36 -7.21 1.30 2.00
C ILE A 36 -8.26 2.39 2.17
N ARG A 37 -8.10 3.25 3.18
CA ARG A 37 -9.02 4.37 3.37
C ARG A 37 -8.50 5.62 2.67
N VAL A 38 -9.25 6.11 1.67
CA VAL A 38 -8.91 7.31 0.90
C VAL A 38 -10.14 8.20 0.81
N ALA A 39 -9.98 9.51 1.03
CA ALA A 39 -11.07 10.47 1.06
C ALA A 39 -12.24 10.03 1.97
N GLY A 40 -11.90 9.49 3.15
CA GLY A 40 -12.88 9.05 4.14
C GLY A 40 -13.56 7.70 3.85
N ARG A 41 -13.34 7.09 2.68
CA ARG A 41 -13.98 5.84 2.25
C ARG A 41 -12.98 4.69 2.14
N TRP A 42 -13.40 3.49 2.53
CA TRP A 42 -12.62 2.27 2.28
C TRP A 42 -12.73 1.87 0.82
N ARG A 43 -11.59 1.60 0.18
CA ARG A 43 -11.48 1.21 -1.22
C ARG A 43 -10.73 -0.10 -1.32
N HIS A 44 -11.21 -0.98 -2.18
CA HIS A 44 -10.52 -2.22 -2.54
C HIS A 44 -9.41 -1.89 -3.55
N CYS A 45 -8.25 -2.51 -3.38
CA CYS A 45 -7.10 -2.30 -4.25
C CYS A 45 -6.25 -3.57 -4.37
N LEU A 46 -5.58 -3.73 -5.52
CA LEU A 46 -4.66 -4.83 -5.77
C LEU A 46 -3.23 -4.38 -5.50
N VAL A 47 -2.43 -5.21 -4.85
CA VAL A 47 -1.02 -4.90 -4.54
C VAL A 47 -0.14 -5.29 -5.72
N HIS A 48 0.59 -4.32 -6.25
CA HIS A 48 1.62 -4.54 -7.27
C HIS A 48 2.96 -4.89 -6.64
N ALA A 49 3.31 -4.17 -5.57
CA ALA A 49 4.59 -4.33 -4.92
C ALA A 49 4.52 -4.07 -3.42
N ARG A 50 5.39 -4.76 -2.68
CA ARG A 50 5.73 -4.45 -1.29
C ARG A 50 7.13 -3.87 -1.24
N GLN A 51 7.32 -2.80 -0.50
CA GLN A 51 8.60 -2.14 -0.28
C GLN A 51 8.94 -2.22 1.21
N ASP A 52 10.02 -2.92 1.54
CA ASP A 52 10.54 -3.00 2.91
C ASP A 52 11.74 -2.05 3.05
N TYR A 53 11.58 -1.01 3.86
CA TYR A 53 12.60 0.01 4.08
C TYR A 53 13.58 -0.45 5.18
N PRO A 54 14.85 0.00 5.14
CA PRO A 54 15.87 -0.39 6.13
C PRO A 54 15.52 -0.01 7.57
N ASP A 55 14.67 0.99 7.77
CA ASP A 55 14.18 1.45 9.08
C ASP A 55 13.04 0.58 9.65
N GLY A 56 12.69 -0.50 8.97
CA GLY A 56 11.63 -1.42 9.36
C GLY A 56 10.22 -0.99 8.94
N ARG A 57 10.06 0.13 8.24
CA ARG A 57 8.76 0.51 7.66
C ARG A 57 8.48 -0.28 6.39
N THR A 58 7.19 -0.55 6.15
CA THR A 58 6.72 -1.20 4.93
C THR A 58 5.76 -0.28 4.20
N ALA A 59 5.89 -0.21 2.88
CA ALA A 59 4.93 0.46 2.01
C ALA A 59 4.40 -0.52 0.97
N TYR A 60 3.13 -0.37 0.58
CA TYR A 60 2.54 -1.15 -0.52
C TYR A 60 2.18 -0.24 -1.68
N GLN A 61 2.67 -0.61 -2.86
CA GLN A 61 2.21 -0.02 -4.12
C GLN A 61 0.96 -0.76 -4.56
N VAL A 62 -0.13 -0.02 -4.75
CA VAL A 62 -1.45 -0.54 -5.04
C VAL A 62 -2.05 0.12 -6.27
N GLU A 63 -2.86 -0.67 -6.98
CA GLU A 63 -3.78 -0.21 -8.00
C GLU A 63 -5.14 0.05 -7.37
N ILE A 64 -5.61 1.30 -7.44
CA ILE A 64 -6.85 1.75 -6.83
C ILE A 64 -7.72 2.50 -7.84
N ALA A 65 -8.99 2.10 -7.93
CA ALA A 65 -10.01 2.84 -8.68
C ALA A 65 -10.54 4.00 -7.82
N LEU A 66 -10.37 5.23 -8.28
CA LEU A 66 -10.84 6.45 -7.63
C LEU A 66 -11.76 7.23 -8.58
N SER A 67 -12.87 7.73 -8.05
CA SER A 67 -13.67 8.75 -8.71
C SER A 67 -13.05 10.12 -8.44
N ALA A 68 -12.63 10.84 -9.47
CA ALA A 68 -12.20 12.23 -9.36
C ALA A 68 -13.34 13.06 -8.76
N SER A 69 -13.06 13.78 -7.67
CA SER A 69 -14.08 14.39 -6.81
C SER A 69 -14.82 15.57 -7.44
N SER A 70 -14.43 16.04 -8.64
CA SER A 70 -15.05 17.22 -9.27
C SER A 70 -15.68 16.97 -10.64
N ASP A 71 -15.31 15.90 -11.35
CA ASP A 71 -15.78 15.67 -12.74
C ASP A 71 -16.40 14.28 -12.95
N GLY A 72 -16.48 13.46 -11.90
CA GLY A 72 -17.08 12.11 -11.99
C GLY A 72 -16.23 11.07 -12.74
N ILE A 73 -15.08 11.46 -13.29
CA ILE A 73 -14.16 10.55 -13.97
C ILE A 73 -13.67 9.48 -13.00
N VAL A 74 -13.99 8.21 -13.29
CA VAL A 74 -13.43 7.06 -12.59
C VAL A 74 -12.14 6.68 -13.29
N GLY A 75 -11.02 6.80 -12.57
CA GLY A 75 -9.69 6.42 -13.04
C GLY A 75 -9.07 5.35 -12.17
N THR A 76 -8.22 4.52 -12.78
CA THR A 76 -7.35 3.58 -12.06
C THR A 76 -5.99 4.23 -11.85
N TYR A 77 -5.54 4.28 -10.60
CA TYR A 77 -4.29 4.93 -10.21
C TYR A 77 -3.36 3.94 -9.52
N ILE A 78 -2.07 4.03 -9.83
CA ILE A 78 -1.02 3.38 -9.04
C ILE A 78 -0.54 4.37 -7.98
N ARG A 79 -0.59 3.98 -6.71
CA ARG A 79 -0.18 4.78 -5.55
C ARG A 79 0.52 3.90 -4.52
N THR A 80 1.39 4.50 -3.70
CA THR A 80 2.12 3.76 -2.66
C THR A 80 1.68 4.28 -1.30
N TYR A 81 1.35 3.40 -0.36
CA TYR A 81 0.89 3.79 0.99
C TYR A 81 1.69 3.10 2.09
N TRP A 82 1.93 3.83 3.19
CA TRP A 82 2.59 3.31 4.39
C TRP A 82 1.69 2.37 5.18
N TRP A 83 2.17 1.15 5.44
CA TRP A 83 1.55 0.18 6.33
C TRP A 83 1.82 0.52 7.81
N PRO A 84 0.93 0.18 8.77
CA PRO A 84 -0.45 -0.35 8.63
C PRO A 84 -1.52 0.74 8.63
N ALA A 85 -1.15 2.02 8.64
CA ALA A 85 -2.09 3.11 8.93
C ALA A 85 -3.26 3.16 7.93
N ALA A 86 -4.48 2.87 8.42
CA ALA A 86 -5.72 2.84 7.63
C ALA A 86 -5.67 1.88 6.41
N MET A 87 -4.98 0.75 6.57
CA MET A 87 -4.91 -0.34 5.62
C MET A 87 -5.36 -1.64 6.28
N ARG A 88 -6.03 -2.52 5.52
CA ARG A 88 -6.47 -3.84 6.00
C ARG A 88 -6.25 -4.90 4.92
N PRO A 89 -5.81 -6.11 5.26
CA PRO A 89 -5.87 -7.22 4.33
C PRO A 89 -7.33 -7.57 4.03
N THR A 90 -7.63 -8.02 2.81
CA THR A 90 -8.90 -8.71 2.56
C THR A 90 -8.81 -10.12 3.12
N ALA A 91 -9.96 -10.74 3.47
CA ALA A 91 -9.98 -12.08 4.06
C ALA A 91 -9.30 -13.16 3.18
N ASP A 92 -9.22 -12.91 1.88
CA ASP A 92 -8.55 -13.76 0.88
C ASP A 92 -7.03 -13.53 0.80
N SER A 93 -6.56 -12.41 1.34
CA SER A 93 -5.14 -12.05 1.39
C SER A 93 -4.65 -12.25 2.81
N ARG A 94 -4.11 -13.43 3.11
CA ARG A 94 -3.20 -13.52 4.25
C ARG A 94 -2.06 -12.55 3.92
N PRO A 95 -1.85 -11.47 4.70
CA PRO A 95 -0.57 -10.79 4.61
C PRO A 95 0.42 -11.89 4.97
N ASP A 96 1.33 -12.20 4.04
CA ASP A 96 2.54 -12.93 4.38
C ASP A 96 3.16 -12.09 5.50
N THR A 97 2.83 -12.49 6.72
CA THR A 97 3.29 -11.85 7.93
C THR A 97 4.70 -12.34 7.95
N GLY A 98 5.57 -11.60 7.26
CA GLY A 98 7.01 -11.79 7.26
C GLY A 98 7.51 -11.49 8.66
N GLN A 99 7.12 -12.33 9.61
CA GLN A 99 7.71 -12.51 10.90
C GLN A 99 8.83 -13.54 10.67
N ALA A 100 10.05 -13.08 10.93
CA ALA A 100 11.25 -13.87 11.11
C ALA A 100 11.86 -14.57 9.86
N ALA A 101 12.83 -13.89 9.27
CA ALA A 101 14.15 -14.51 9.11
C ALA A 101 15.17 -13.67 9.87
N ARG A 102 15.18 -13.84 11.21
CA ARG A 102 16.41 -13.69 12.00
C ARG A 102 17.26 -14.93 11.74
N GLY A 103 18.56 -14.74 11.54
CA GLY A 103 19.56 -15.81 11.40
C GLY A 103 19.78 -16.20 9.94
N ARG A 104 21.00 -16.25 9.41
CA ARG A 104 22.28 -16.57 10.04
C ARG A 104 23.42 -15.92 9.27
#